data_AF-A0A8T4I0A4-F1
#
_entry.id   AF-A0A8T4I0A4-F1
#
_cell.length_a   1.000
_cell.length_b   1.000
_cell.length_c   1.000
_cell.angle_alpha   90.00
_cell.angle_beta   90.00
_cell.angle_gamma   90.00
#
_symmetry.space_group_name_H-M   'P 1'
#
loop_
_entity.id
_entity.type
_entity.pdbx_description
1 polymer ?
#
loop_
_entity_poly.entity_id
_entity_poly.type
_entity_poly.pdbx_seq_one_letter_code
_entity_poly.pdbx_strand_id
1 'polypeptide(L)'
;YGKPMVVVCHNTHLPTFRHMAAGQTALAVYNSLWMQAEAVLFVAEYPKSVRPARSLVVRPPVFAAEYKAKPGGAVTLINCNP
;
A
#
# COMPACT_ATOMS: atom_id res chain seq x y z
N TYR A 1 5.64 -19.49 -13.95
CA TYR A 1 5.67 -18.23 -14.72
C TYR A 1 4.36 -18.06 -15.49
N GLY A 2 4.00 -16.83 -15.86
CA GLY A 2 2.80 -16.55 -16.68
C GLY A 2 1.48 -16.38 -15.92
N LYS A 3 1.50 -16.35 -14.58
CA LYS A 3 0.31 -15.99 -13.77
C LYS A 3 0.33 -14.49 -13.45
N PRO A 4 -0.81 -13.78 -13.52
CA PRO A 4 -0.90 -12.40 -13.08
C PRO A 4 -0.44 -12.24 -11.62
N MET A 5 0.49 -11.31 -11.38
CA MET A 5 1.02 -11.02 -10.05
C MET A 5 0.34 -9.78 -9.46
N VAL A 6 -0.09 -9.90 -8.20
CA VAL A 6 -0.60 -8.77 -7.41
C VAL A 6 0.38 -8.49 -6.28
N VAL A 7 0.73 -7.23 -6.07
CA VAL A 7 1.63 -6.80 -4.99
C VAL A 7 0.88 -5.88 -4.03
N VAL A 8 0.85 -6.27 -2.76
CA VAL A 8 0.26 -5.47 -1.67
C VAL A 8 1.34 -4.63 -1.02
N CYS A 9 1.30 -3.34 -1.34
CA CYS A 9 2.23 -2.33 -0.86
C CYS A 9 1.69 -1.74 0.45
N HIS A 10 2.21 -2.23 1.58
CA HIS A 10 1.77 -1.84 2.93
C HIS A 10 2.79 -0.99 3.70
N ASN A 11 3.94 -0.70 3.09
CA ASN A 11 5.02 0.11 3.65
C ASN A 11 5.94 0.65 2.54
N THR A 12 6.69 1.72 2.80
CA THR A 12 7.61 2.35 1.84
C THR A 12 8.98 1.67 1.75
N HIS A 13 9.11 0.42 2.21
CA HIS A 13 10.40 -0.26 2.11
C HIS A 13 10.76 -0.52 0.65
N LEU A 14 12.01 -0.20 0.29
CA LEU A 14 12.53 -0.31 -1.06
C LEU A 14 12.30 -1.67 -1.74
N PRO A 15 12.44 -2.83 -1.05
CA PRO A 15 12.12 -4.14 -1.65
C PRO A 15 10.66 -4.26 -2.12
N THR A 16 9.70 -3.76 -1.33
CA THR A 16 8.27 -3.76 -1.70
C THR A 16 8.05 -3.04 -3.03
N PHE A 17 8.67 -1.87 -3.19
CA PHE A 17 8.60 -1.10 -4.42
C PHE A 17 9.33 -1.74 -5.60
N ARG A 18 10.47 -2.40 -5.37
CA ARG A 18 11.15 -3.19 -6.41
C ARG A 18 10.31 -4.36 -6.91
N HIS A 19 9.62 -5.06 -6.01
CA HIS A 19 8.70 -6.14 -6.41
C HIS A 19 7.47 -5.61 -7.15
N MET A 20 6.90 -4.50 -6.69
CA MET A 20 5.81 -3.81 -7.39
C MET A 20 6.24 -3.37 -8.79
N ALA A 21 7.46 -2.87 -8.94
CA ALA A 21 8.05 -2.41 -10.20
C ALA A 21 8.86 -3.50 -10.93
N ALA A 22 8.46 -4.77 -10.86
CA ALA A 22 9.15 -5.86 -11.55
C ALA A 22 8.81 -5.97 -13.06
N GLY A 23 7.96 -5.07 -13.59
CA GLY A 23 7.57 -5.03 -15.00
C GLY A 23 6.54 -6.07 -15.47
N GLN A 24 6.10 -6.97 -14.58
CA GLN A 24 5.03 -7.94 -14.86
C GLN A 24 3.92 -7.92 -13.81
N THR A 25 3.92 -6.91 -12.93
CA THR A 25 2.89 -6.74 -11.91
C THR A 25 1.57 -6.36 -12.59
N ALA A 26 0.58 -7.25 -12.50
CA ALA A 26 -0.74 -7.02 -13.06
C ALA A 26 -1.51 -5.96 -12.24
N LEU A 27 -1.29 -5.92 -10.92
CA LEU A 27 -1.95 -4.97 -10.02
C LEU A 27 -1.08 -4.64 -8.80
N ALA A 28 -0.91 -3.34 -8.54
CA ALA A 28 -0.40 -2.83 -7.26
C ALA A 28 -1.55 -2.38 -6.36
N VAL A 29 -1.56 -2.82 -5.10
CA VAL A 29 -2.55 -2.44 -4.09
C VAL A 29 -1.86 -1.60 -3.02
N TYR A 30 -2.28 -0.35 -2.85
CA TYR A 30 -1.73 0.56 -1.85
C TYR A 30 -2.67 0.67 -0.65
N ASN A 31 -2.11 0.67 0.57
CA ASN A 31 -2.91 0.81 1.79
C ASN A 31 -3.42 2.24 2.06
N SER A 32 -2.90 3.23 1.34
CA SER A 32 -3.23 4.65 1.51
C SER A 32 -2.92 5.45 0.25
N LEU A 33 -3.43 6.69 0.20
CA LEU A 33 -3.09 7.64 -0.85
C LEU A 33 -1.63 8.10 -0.75
N TRP A 34 -1.11 8.27 0.47
CA TRP A 34 0.30 8.60 0.69
C TRP A 34 1.22 7.51 0.12
N MET A 35 0.92 6.25 0.40
CA MET A 35 1.66 5.10 -0.13
C MET A 35 1.63 5.04 -1.67
N GLN A 36 0.52 5.42 -2.29
CA GLN A 36 0.42 5.54 -3.76
C GLN A 36 1.32 6.66 -4.29
N ALA A 37 1.37 7.81 -3.61
CA ALA A 37 2.23 8.93 -4.00
C ALA A 37 3.72 8.56 -3.94
N GLU A 38 4.14 7.89 -2.87
CA GLU A 38 5.51 7.37 -2.72
C GLU A 38 5.87 6.36 -3.83
N ALA A 39 4.93 5.49 -4.21
CA ALA A 39 5.13 4.56 -5.32
C ALA A 39 5.29 5.29 -6.67
N VAL A 40 4.55 6.38 -6.89
CA VAL A 40 4.65 7.22 -8.09
C VAL A 40 6.02 7.88 -8.17
N LEU A 41 6.52 8.42 -7.04
CA LEU A 41 7.87 8.99 -6.96
C LEU A 41 8.93 7.93 -7.23
N PHE A 42 8.80 6.75 -6.62
CA PHE A 42 9.72 5.65 -6.84
C PHE A 42 9.85 5.29 -8.33
N VAL A 43 8.73 5.09 -9.05
CA VAL A 43 8.78 4.71 -10.48
C VAL A 43 8.99 5.89 -11.44
N ALA A 44 9.14 7.11 -10.94
CA ALA A 44 9.37 8.29 -11.78
C ALA A 44 10.75 8.23 -12.47
N GLU A 45 11.73 7.63 -11.81
CA GLU A 45 13.11 7.49 -12.30
C GLU A 45 13.34 6.24 -13.18
N TYR A 46 12.32 5.41 -13.37
CA TYR A 46 12.44 4.13 -14.09
C TYR A 46 11.63 4.10 -15.39
N PRO A 47 12.01 3.24 -16.36
CA PRO A 47 11.26 3.05 -17.60
C PRO A 47 9.79 2.70 -17.36
N LYS A 48 8.88 3.15 -18.24
CA LYS A 48 7.44 2.84 -18.11
C LYS A 48 7.14 1.33 -18.05
N SER A 49 8.00 0.50 -18.65
CA SER A 49 7.85 -0.96 -18.68
C SER A 49 7.94 -1.61 -17.30
N VAL A 50 8.52 -0.95 -16.29
CA VAL A 50 8.58 -1.52 -14.93
C VAL A 50 7.29 -1.31 -14.14
N ARG A 51 6.42 -0.39 -14.59
CA ARG A 51 5.23 0.02 -13.85
C ARG A 51 4.19 -1.10 -13.83
N PRO A 52 3.38 -1.20 -12.76
CA PRO A 52 2.27 -2.14 -12.72
C PRO A 52 1.23 -1.76 -13.78
N ALA A 53 0.56 -2.76 -14.37
CA ALA A 53 -0.46 -2.54 -15.39
C ALA A 53 -1.67 -1.78 -14.84
N ARG A 54 -2.00 -2.00 -13.57
CA ARG A 54 -3.10 -1.35 -12.84
C ARG A 54 -2.66 -1.03 -11.42
N SER A 55 -3.34 -0.08 -10.80
CA SER A 55 -3.23 0.14 -9.36
C SER A 55 -4.57 0.48 -8.72
N LEU A 56 -4.70 0.22 -7.42
CA LEU A 56 -5.84 0.61 -6.62
C LEU A 56 -5.43 0.88 -5.17
N VAL A 57 -6.23 1.68 -4.46
CA VAL A 57 -6.04 1.96 -3.04
C VAL A 57 -7.10 1.21 -2.24
N VAL A 58 -6.66 0.35 -1.31
CA VAL A 58 -7.52 -0.35 -0.35
C VAL A 58 -7.00 -0.07 1.05
N ARG A 59 -7.78 0.69 1.83
CA ARG A 59 -7.44 0.95 3.22
C ARG A 59 -7.56 -0.34 4.04
N PRO A 60 -6.68 -0.57 5.03
CA PRO A 60 -6.81 -1.71 5.93
C PRO A 60 -8.20 -1.75 6.58
N PRO A 61 -8.81 -2.94 6.72
CA PRO A 61 -10.10 -3.07 7.35
C PRO A 61 -10.01 -2.75 8.85
N VAL A 62 -11.10 -2.21 9.40
CA VAL A 62 -11.27 -1.97 10.83
C VAL A 62 -12.47 -2.78 11.31
N PHE A 63 -12.26 -3.71 12.24
CA PHE A 63 -13.32 -4.48 12.87
C PHE A 63 -13.85 -3.72 14.09
N ALA A 64 -14.76 -2.77 13.88
CA ALA A 64 -15.21 -1.82 14.91
C ALA A 64 -15.66 -2.47 16.24
N ALA A 65 -16.21 -3.68 16.19
CA ALA A 65 -16.62 -4.43 17.39
C ALA A 65 -15.44 -4.74 18.33
N GLU A 66 -14.25 -4.99 17.78
CA GLU A 66 -13.03 -5.27 18.55
C GLU A 66 -12.48 -4.03 19.28
N TYR A 67 -12.88 -2.83 18.82
CA TYR A 67 -12.46 -1.56 19.41
C TYR A 67 -13.47 -1.01 20.45
N LYS A 68 -14.52 -1.76 20.79
CA LYS A 68 -15.54 -1.32 21.75
C LYS A 68 -14.94 -1.23 23.15
N ALA A 69 -14.85 -0.02 23.68
CA ALA A 69 -14.36 0.24 25.03
C ALA A 69 -15.36 1.06 25.86
N LYS A 70 -15.24 0.98 27.19
CA LYS A 70 -15.88 1.94 28.11
C LYS A 70 -15.03 3.22 28.18
N PRO A 71 -15.62 4.40 28.44
CA PRO A 71 -14.84 5.62 28.69
C PRO A 71 -13.74 5.38 29.74
N GLY A 72 -12.51 5.77 29.43
CA GLY A 72 -11.33 5.56 30.28
C GLY A 72 -10.72 4.15 30.27
N GLY A 73 -11.34 3.17 29.60
CA GLY A 73 -10.88 1.78 29.57
C GLY A 73 -9.86 1.46 28.47
N ALA A 74 -9.71 2.33 27.47
CA ALA A 74 -8.75 2.19 26.40
C ALA A 74 -8.34 3.57 25.84
N VAL A 75 -7.19 3.61 25.18
CA VAL A 75 -6.73 4.77 24.41
C VAL A 75 -6.59 4.37 22.93
N THR A 76 -7.15 5.18 22.03
CA THR A 76 -6.93 5.02 20.59
C THR A 76 -5.67 5.78 20.21
N LEU A 77 -4.66 5.07 19.71
CA LEU A 77 -3.48 5.70 19.14
C LEU A 77 -3.80 6.11 17.70
N ILE A 78 -3.93 7.41 17.47
CA ILE A 78 -4.07 7.98 16.13
C ILE A 78 -2.69 8.47 15.72
N ASN A 79 -2.18 7.96 14.59
CA ASN A 79 -0.97 8.50 14.01
C ASN A 79 -1.31 9.85 13.35
N CYS A 80 -0.93 10.94 14.01
CA CYS A 80 -1.14 12.31 13.55
C CYS A 80 0.03 12.84 12.70
N ASN A 81 0.84 11.96 12.08
CA ASN A 81 1.92 12.42 11.21
C ASN A 81 1.32 13.29 10.08
N PRO A 82 1.71 14.58 9.98
CA PRO A 82 1.12 15.54 9.06
C PRO A 82 1.39 15.21 7.58
#